data_AF-A0A5N6AG22-F1
#
_entry.id   AF-A0A5N6AG22-F1
#
_cell.length_a   1.000
_cell.length_b   1.000
_cell.length_c   1.000
_cell.angle_alpha   90.00
_cell.angle_beta   90.00
_cell.angle_gamma   90.00
#
_symmetry.space_group_name_H-M   'P 1'
#
loop_
_entity.id
_entity.type
_entity.pdbx_description
1 polymer ?
#
loop_
_entity_poly.entity_id
_entity_poly.type
_entity_poly.pdbx_seq_one_letter_code
_entity_poly.pdbx_strand_id
1 'polypeptide(L)'
;MPVPGTRAPEVALSPPPSSATPPSSATPPSSRAGALTRLRPAAFGAQPTGERLARIRRSPQYRDGAFRNDRPVRMADLRAMPGMLRQLARREDRLRRTPLRRPPTDRPAWLATSEPPASGLRLTWLGHASVLAEIDGHRVLFDPVFAERCSPFSFAGPRRLHPLPILPAELGPVDAVVISHDHYDHLDMATVRTLLAGDAVFAVPLGVGAHLEHWGVPASRIVELDWHESTRVGGLTLTAEPGQHFCGRGLFGRWQTLWASWVVAGEEHRIYHSGDTGYFPGFAKTGQEHGPFDATMIQIGAYSEEFWPDIHMTPEQGVRAHLDLAAGGAPGLLLPIHWGTFNLGPHAWDEPVELALSAAGREGVPVAVPRPGGSVEPAAAPEPDPWWRAVARPAAVPRAGRARLGARPADG
;
A
#
# COMPACT_ATOMS: atom_id res chain seq x y z
N MET A 1 -30.49 -83.49 -60.09
CA MET A 1 -29.79 -82.75 -61.16
C MET A 1 -28.81 -81.79 -60.49
N PRO A 2 -27.54 -81.68 -60.92
CA PRO A 2 -26.35 -82.43 -60.47
C PRO A 2 -25.54 -81.81 -59.29
N VAL A 3 -24.53 -82.58 -58.85
CA VAL A 3 -23.55 -82.49 -57.73
C VAL A 3 -22.23 -81.78 -58.18
N PRO A 4 -21.05 -81.79 -57.48
CA PRO A 4 -20.61 -81.53 -56.08
C PRO A 4 -19.46 -80.47 -55.98
N GLY A 5 -19.01 -80.13 -54.77
CA GLY A 5 -17.70 -79.49 -54.54
C GLY A 5 -17.22 -79.53 -53.07
N THR A 6 -16.09 -80.20 -52.83
CA THR A 6 -15.51 -80.65 -51.55
C THR A 6 -14.48 -79.69 -50.90
N ARG A 7 -14.55 -79.61 -49.55
CA ARG A 7 -13.53 -79.48 -48.45
C ARG A 7 -12.18 -78.70 -48.59
N ALA A 8 -12.05 -77.68 -47.69
CA ALA A 8 -11.02 -77.38 -46.65
C ALA A 8 -9.52 -77.12 -47.03
N PRO A 9 -8.70 -76.30 -46.29
CA PRO A 9 -8.65 -76.18 -44.81
C PRO A 9 -8.36 -74.79 -44.14
N GLU A 10 -8.54 -74.82 -42.81
CA GLU A 10 -8.07 -74.04 -41.62
C GLU A 10 -6.76 -73.19 -41.76
N VAL A 11 -6.51 -72.06 -41.07
CA VAL A 11 -6.29 -71.87 -39.61
C VAL A 11 -6.34 -70.38 -39.17
N ALA A 12 -7.05 -70.15 -38.05
CA ALA A 12 -6.96 -69.18 -36.93
C ALA A 12 -6.41 -67.74 -37.07
N LEU A 13 -7.19 -66.77 -36.56
CA LEU A 13 -6.73 -65.64 -35.75
C LEU A 13 -7.74 -65.35 -34.62
N SER A 14 -7.25 -65.30 -33.38
CA SER A 14 -7.98 -65.20 -32.11
C SER A 14 -8.57 -63.79 -31.82
N PRO A 15 -9.67 -63.68 -31.03
CA PRO A 15 -10.22 -62.41 -30.55
C PRO A 15 -9.57 -61.93 -29.23
N PRO A 16 -9.72 -60.64 -28.87
CA PRO A 16 -9.03 -60.03 -27.72
C PRO A 16 -9.70 -60.31 -26.37
N PRO A 17 -8.96 -60.31 -25.24
CA PRO A 17 -9.51 -60.56 -23.92
C PRO A 17 -10.02 -59.31 -23.19
N SER A 18 -10.92 -59.61 -22.26
CA SER A 18 -11.68 -58.76 -21.35
C SER A 18 -10.89 -58.32 -20.10
N SER A 19 -11.32 -57.16 -19.57
CA SER A 19 -11.25 -56.59 -18.20
C SER A 19 -10.15 -57.03 -17.21
N ALA A 20 -9.44 -56.03 -16.67
CA ALA A 20 -8.67 -56.15 -15.43
C ALA A 20 -8.87 -54.93 -14.50
N THR A 21 -9.11 -55.27 -13.24
CA THR A 21 -9.30 -54.46 -12.02
C THR A 21 -8.11 -53.54 -11.71
N PRO A 22 -8.30 -52.34 -11.09
CA PRO A 22 -7.17 -51.48 -10.72
C PRO A 22 -6.55 -51.92 -9.37
N PRO A 23 -5.22 -51.83 -9.21
CA PRO A 23 -4.57 -52.10 -7.94
C PRO A 23 -4.52 -50.88 -7.00
N SER A 24 -4.52 -51.23 -5.71
CA SER A 24 -4.46 -50.44 -4.48
C SER A 24 -3.32 -49.41 -4.39
N SER A 25 -3.69 -48.24 -3.84
CA SER A 25 -2.94 -47.34 -2.95
C SER A 25 -1.39 -47.36 -2.98
N ALA A 26 -0.80 -46.33 -3.60
CA ALA A 26 0.53 -45.85 -3.25
C ALA A 26 0.42 -44.43 -2.67
N THR A 27 0.75 -44.28 -1.40
CA THR A 27 0.86 -43.01 -0.70
C THR A 27 1.94 -42.15 -1.38
N PRO A 28 1.67 -40.90 -1.79
CA PRO A 28 2.71 -40.08 -2.38
C PRO A 28 3.73 -39.66 -1.31
N PRO A 29 5.01 -39.50 -1.67
CA PRO A 29 6.05 -39.13 -0.72
C PRO A 29 5.78 -37.75 -0.16
N SER A 30 5.75 -37.65 1.18
CA SER A 30 5.66 -36.38 1.91
C SER A 30 6.74 -35.42 1.39
N SER A 31 6.29 -34.33 0.78
CA SER A 31 7.18 -33.34 0.19
C SER A 31 8.08 -32.74 1.28
N ARG A 32 9.37 -32.68 0.98
CA ARG A 32 10.38 -31.90 1.74
C ARG A 32 10.03 -30.40 1.86
N ALA A 33 8.92 -29.95 1.27
CA ALA A 33 8.36 -28.60 1.44
C ALA A 33 7.83 -28.33 2.86
N GLY A 34 7.47 -29.36 3.63
CA GLY A 34 6.96 -29.20 5.00
C GLY A 34 8.00 -28.84 6.06
N ALA A 35 9.29 -29.06 5.78
CA ALA A 35 10.37 -28.79 6.74
C ALA A 35 10.88 -27.34 6.67
N LEU A 36 10.89 -26.73 5.47
CA LEU A 36 11.33 -25.34 5.26
C LEU A 36 10.28 -24.29 5.64
N THR A 37 9.01 -24.68 5.75
CA THR A 37 7.92 -23.79 6.22
C THR A 37 8.02 -23.46 7.71
N ARG A 38 8.74 -24.26 8.51
CA ARG A 38 8.87 -24.07 9.97
C ARG A 38 9.91 -23.03 10.41
N LEU A 39 10.63 -22.39 9.47
CA LEU A 39 11.67 -21.40 9.78
C LEU A 39 11.36 -19.98 9.28
N ARG A 40 10.21 -19.76 8.64
CA ARG A 40 9.81 -18.42 8.15
C ARG A 40 9.08 -17.66 9.27
N PRO A 41 9.56 -16.49 9.72
CA PRO A 41 8.86 -15.68 10.71
C PRO A 41 7.41 -15.41 10.32
N ALA A 42 6.48 -15.43 11.29
CA ALA A 42 5.06 -15.19 11.05
C ALA A 42 4.78 -13.84 10.37
N ALA A 43 5.66 -12.85 10.55
CA ALA A 43 5.57 -11.53 9.94
C ALA A 43 5.58 -11.54 8.40
N PHE A 44 6.05 -12.63 7.78
CA PHE A 44 5.97 -12.82 6.34
C PHE A 44 4.55 -13.10 5.81
N GLY A 45 3.59 -13.42 6.68
CA GLY A 45 2.22 -13.72 6.32
C GLY A 45 2.02 -15.08 5.63
N ALA A 46 0.80 -15.34 5.16
CA ALA A 46 0.42 -16.54 4.41
C ALA A 46 0.04 -16.24 2.95
N GLN A 47 0.10 -17.26 2.10
CA GLN A 47 -0.34 -17.14 0.70
C GLN A 47 -1.86 -17.36 0.58
N PRO A 48 -2.54 -16.70 -0.37
CA PRO A 48 -3.94 -16.95 -0.66
C PRO A 48 -4.21 -18.40 -1.07
N THR A 49 -5.29 -18.98 -0.56
CA THR A 49 -5.74 -20.35 -0.88
C THR A 49 -7.26 -20.39 -1.02
N GLY A 50 -7.81 -21.50 -1.51
CA GLY A 50 -9.26 -21.74 -1.52
C GLY A 50 -10.05 -20.71 -2.33
N GLU A 51 -11.16 -20.24 -1.77
CA GLU A 51 -12.08 -19.27 -2.38
C GLU A 51 -11.38 -17.94 -2.71
N ARG A 52 -10.55 -17.42 -1.79
CA ARG A 52 -9.74 -16.21 -2.01
C ARG A 52 -8.85 -16.33 -3.25
N LEU A 53 -8.13 -17.44 -3.38
CA LEU A 53 -7.29 -17.66 -4.57
C LEU A 53 -8.12 -17.80 -5.84
N ALA A 54 -9.30 -18.42 -5.76
CA ALA A 54 -10.22 -18.49 -6.89
C ALA A 54 -10.74 -17.10 -7.29
N ARG A 55 -11.01 -16.20 -6.33
CA ARG A 55 -11.39 -14.81 -6.58
C ARG A 55 -10.26 -14.00 -7.19
N ILE A 56 -9.04 -14.11 -6.67
CA ILE A 56 -7.82 -13.51 -7.25
C ILE A 56 -7.68 -13.89 -8.73
N ARG A 57 -7.82 -15.18 -9.06
CA ARG A 57 -7.69 -15.67 -10.45
C ARG A 57 -8.79 -15.17 -11.39
N ARG A 58 -9.91 -14.67 -10.87
CA ARG A 58 -10.99 -14.06 -11.67
C ARG A 58 -10.82 -12.54 -11.82
N SER A 59 -9.92 -11.92 -11.06
CA SER A 59 -9.63 -10.49 -11.18
C SER A 59 -9.12 -10.18 -12.59
N PRO A 60 -9.60 -9.10 -13.24
CA PRO A 60 -9.03 -8.64 -14.50
C PRO A 60 -7.55 -8.23 -14.36
N GLN A 61 -7.12 -7.91 -13.14
CA GLN A 61 -5.76 -7.42 -12.87
C GLN A 61 -4.78 -8.55 -12.62
N TYR A 62 -5.27 -9.78 -12.47
CA TYR A 62 -4.44 -10.97 -12.28
C TYR A 62 -4.19 -11.69 -13.61
N ARG A 63 -3.01 -11.47 -14.20
CA ARG A 63 -2.63 -11.97 -15.53
C ARG A 63 -1.24 -12.63 -15.48
N ASP A 64 -1.11 -13.78 -16.14
CA ASP A 64 0.13 -14.57 -16.19
C ASP A 64 0.68 -14.96 -14.80
N GLY A 65 -0.22 -15.30 -13.87
CA GLY A 65 0.14 -15.75 -12.53
C GLY A 65 0.57 -14.66 -11.56
N ALA A 66 0.27 -13.39 -11.85
CA ALA A 66 0.60 -12.24 -11.02
C ALA A 66 -0.40 -11.09 -11.21
N PHE A 67 -0.57 -10.24 -10.21
CA PHE A 67 -1.20 -8.94 -10.39
C PHE A 67 -0.32 -8.03 -11.25
N ARG A 68 -0.94 -7.23 -12.12
CA ARG A 68 -0.27 -6.35 -13.09
C ARG A 68 -0.81 -4.93 -12.99
N ASN A 69 0.11 -3.96 -13.10
CA ASN A 69 -0.25 -2.57 -13.36
C ASN A 69 -0.94 -2.46 -14.73
N ASP A 70 -1.81 -1.46 -14.91
CA ASP A 70 -2.44 -1.17 -16.20
C ASP A 70 -1.42 -0.77 -17.27
N ARG A 71 -0.27 -0.22 -16.83
CA ARG A 71 0.83 0.19 -17.68
C ARG A 71 2.13 -0.49 -17.27
N PRO A 72 3.06 -0.70 -18.22
CA PRO A 72 4.41 -1.14 -17.88
C PRO A 72 5.08 -0.15 -16.93
N VAL A 73 5.69 -0.67 -15.87
CA VAL A 73 6.42 0.13 -14.88
C VAL A 73 7.91 -0.14 -14.98
N ARG A 74 8.73 0.90 -14.89
CA ARG A 74 10.18 0.78 -14.82
C ARG A 74 10.62 0.66 -13.36
N MET A 75 11.42 -0.36 -13.12
CA MET A 75 12.17 -0.56 -11.89
C MET A 75 13.59 -1.00 -12.23
N ALA A 76 14.51 -0.70 -11.32
CA ALA A 76 15.90 -1.09 -11.39
C ALA A 76 16.00 -2.60 -11.56
N ASP A 77 16.71 -3.01 -12.60
CA ASP A 77 17.08 -4.40 -12.79
C ASP A 77 18.40 -4.71 -12.05
N LEU A 78 18.85 -5.96 -12.17
CA LEU A 78 20.11 -6.39 -11.57
C LEU A 78 21.34 -5.63 -12.09
N ARG A 79 21.25 -4.98 -13.26
CA ARG A 79 22.36 -4.21 -13.87
C ARG A 79 22.49 -2.83 -13.23
N ALA A 80 21.41 -2.27 -12.70
CA ALA A 80 21.42 -1.01 -11.95
C ALA A 80 21.94 -1.17 -10.50
N MET A 81 21.99 -2.39 -9.96
CA MET A 81 22.40 -2.69 -8.58
C MET A 81 23.76 -2.10 -8.15
N PRO A 82 24.84 -2.16 -8.95
CA PRO A 82 26.12 -1.56 -8.57
C PRO A 82 26.05 -0.03 -8.44
N GLY A 83 25.27 0.63 -9.32
CA GLY A 83 25.03 2.08 -9.26
C GLY A 83 24.28 2.47 -8.00
N MET A 84 23.20 1.73 -7.71
CA MET A 84 22.43 1.90 -6.47
C MET A 84 23.28 1.71 -5.22
N LEU A 85 24.06 0.62 -5.13
CA LEU A 85 24.95 0.39 -3.99
C LEU A 85 25.99 1.49 -3.83
N ARG A 86 26.56 2.00 -4.94
CA ARG A 86 27.50 3.12 -4.90
C ARG A 86 26.83 4.38 -4.35
N GLN A 87 25.63 4.74 -4.84
CA GLN A 87 24.90 5.90 -4.31
C GLN A 87 24.54 5.73 -2.83
N LEU A 88 24.00 4.58 -2.45
CA LEU A 88 23.67 4.28 -1.06
C LEU A 88 24.90 4.28 -0.15
N ALA A 89 26.11 4.06 -0.68
CA ALA A 89 27.37 4.11 0.06
C ALA A 89 28.00 5.50 0.15
N ARG A 90 27.60 6.47 -0.70
CA ARG A 90 28.14 7.84 -0.68
C ARG A 90 27.87 8.48 0.67
N ARG A 91 28.95 8.88 1.36
CA ARG A 91 28.89 9.38 2.75
C ARG A 91 28.00 10.61 2.88
N GLU A 92 28.11 11.54 1.94
CA GLU A 92 27.33 12.78 1.92
C GLU A 92 25.82 12.50 1.85
N ASP A 93 25.40 11.67 0.90
CA ASP A 93 24.01 11.26 0.73
C ASP A 93 23.51 10.52 1.98
N ARG A 94 24.29 9.54 2.48
CA ARG A 94 23.94 8.77 3.68
C ARG A 94 23.67 9.64 4.91
N LEU A 95 24.50 10.67 5.13
CA LEU A 95 24.32 11.55 6.29
C LEU A 95 22.99 12.30 6.19
N ARG A 96 22.59 12.73 4.99
CA ARG A 96 21.37 13.51 4.76
C ARG A 96 20.08 12.70 4.71
N ARG A 97 20.16 11.38 4.59
CA ARG A 97 19.00 10.48 4.65
C ARG A 97 18.42 10.30 6.06
N THR A 98 19.01 10.94 7.07
CA THR A 98 18.53 10.97 8.46
C THR A 98 18.65 12.38 9.03
N PRO A 99 17.74 12.80 9.92
CA PRO A 99 17.82 14.10 10.56
C PRO A 99 19.00 14.20 11.54
N LEU A 100 19.40 15.42 11.91
CA LEU A 100 20.39 15.68 12.97
C LEU A 100 19.88 15.32 14.36
N ARG A 101 18.59 15.55 14.59
CA ARG A 101 17.92 15.33 15.87
C ARG A 101 16.66 14.52 15.62
N ARG A 102 16.16 13.87 16.68
CA ARG A 102 14.88 13.19 16.63
C ARG A 102 13.79 14.20 16.23
N PRO A 103 12.95 13.91 15.21
CA PRO A 103 11.83 14.77 14.88
C PRO A 103 10.92 14.97 16.08
N PRO A 104 10.43 16.21 16.32
CA PRO A 104 9.43 16.44 17.35
C PRO A 104 8.13 15.71 16.99
N THR A 105 7.39 15.29 18.01
CA THR A 105 6.08 14.66 17.87
C THR A 105 5.08 15.41 18.72
N ASP A 106 3.86 15.56 18.21
CA ASP A 106 2.74 16.05 18.98
C ASP A 106 1.90 14.87 19.45
N ARG A 107 0.94 15.14 20.35
CA ARG A 107 -0.08 14.16 20.73
C ARG A 107 -1.36 14.45 19.95
N PRO A 108 -2.11 13.43 19.52
CA PRO A 108 -3.37 13.64 18.82
C PRO A 108 -4.36 14.51 19.58
N ALA A 109 -5.03 15.42 18.87
CA ALA A 109 -5.89 16.44 19.49
C ALA A 109 -7.05 15.84 20.31
N TRP A 110 -7.64 14.72 19.85
CA TRP A 110 -8.74 14.07 20.56
C TRP A 110 -8.34 13.54 21.94
N LEU A 111 -7.05 13.33 22.23
CA LEU A 111 -6.61 12.89 23.56
C LEU A 111 -6.74 14.00 24.61
N ALA A 112 -6.75 15.27 24.19
CA ALA A 112 -6.88 16.39 25.09
C ALA A 112 -8.35 16.74 25.38
N THR A 113 -9.21 16.73 24.37
CA THR A 113 -10.59 17.22 24.50
C THR A 113 -11.63 16.11 24.47
N SER A 114 -11.33 14.95 23.88
CA SER A 114 -12.32 13.91 23.51
C SER A 114 -13.49 14.43 22.65
N GLU A 115 -13.36 15.63 22.08
CA GLU A 115 -14.40 16.25 21.26
C GLU A 115 -14.24 15.81 19.79
N PRO A 116 -15.35 15.52 19.10
CA PRO A 116 -15.34 15.31 17.66
C PRO A 116 -14.89 16.59 16.93
N PRO A 117 -14.36 16.48 15.71
CA PRO A 117 -13.99 17.66 14.92
C PRO A 117 -15.21 18.54 14.64
N ALA A 118 -15.04 19.84 14.76
CA ALA A 118 -16.14 20.80 14.59
C ALA A 118 -16.68 20.81 13.17
N SER A 119 -15.80 20.60 12.18
CA SER A 119 -16.17 20.46 10.78
C SER A 119 -16.75 19.09 10.43
N GLY A 120 -16.64 18.07 11.30
CA GLY A 120 -16.94 16.68 10.94
C GLY A 120 -15.76 15.93 10.30
N LEU A 121 -14.65 16.61 9.97
CA LEU A 121 -13.45 16.00 9.39
C LEU A 121 -12.15 16.42 10.09
N ARG A 122 -11.39 15.46 10.61
CA ARG A 122 -10.04 15.66 11.17
C ARG A 122 -9.08 14.56 10.73
N LEU A 123 -7.93 14.97 10.24
CA LEU A 123 -6.83 14.07 9.87
C LEU A 123 -5.71 14.19 10.88
N THR A 124 -5.25 13.06 11.42
CA THR A 124 -4.10 13.01 12.32
C THR A 124 -3.02 12.13 11.73
N TRP A 125 -1.89 12.74 11.41
CA TRP A 125 -0.77 12.04 10.80
C TRP A 125 0.08 11.34 11.87
N LEU A 126 0.03 10.01 11.94
CA LEU A 126 0.78 9.22 12.94
C LEU A 126 2.22 8.90 12.49
N GLY A 127 2.59 9.35 11.31
CA GLY A 127 3.89 9.12 10.66
C GLY A 127 3.78 8.14 9.49
N HIS A 128 4.66 8.33 8.50
CA HIS A 128 4.73 7.57 7.26
C HIS A 128 3.40 7.66 6.49
N ALA A 129 2.81 6.54 6.09
CA ALA A 129 1.47 6.47 5.50
C ALA A 129 0.34 6.34 6.54
N SER A 130 0.68 6.25 7.84
CA SER A 130 -0.31 6.06 8.90
C SER A 130 -1.06 7.35 9.19
N VAL A 131 -2.35 7.37 8.90
CA VAL A 131 -3.25 8.50 9.20
C VAL A 131 -4.49 7.95 9.88
N LEU A 132 -4.91 8.59 10.97
CA LEU A 132 -6.24 8.41 11.50
C LEU A 132 -7.13 9.56 10.99
N ALA A 133 -8.21 9.21 10.29
CA ALA A 133 -9.25 10.13 9.89
C ALA A 133 -10.47 9.97 10.80
N GLU A 134 -10.91 11.05 11.40
CA GLU A 134 -12.26 11.20 11.94
C GLU A 134 -13.11 11.86 10.86
N ILE A 135 -14.11 11.16 10.34
CA ILE A 135 -14.91 11.56 9.18
C ILE A 135 -16.37 11.19 9.42
N ASP A 136 -17.25 12.20 9.45
CA ASP A 136 -18.70 12.04 9.59
C ASP A 136 -19.11 11.14 10.77
N GLY A 137 -18.43 11.32 11.92
CA GLY A 137 -18.66 10.54 13.14
C GLY A 137 -17.99 9.17 13.19
N HIS A 138 -17.22 8.79 12.16
CA HIS A 138 -16.49 7.52 12.07
C HIS A 138 -14.97 7.71 12.15
N ARG A 139 -14.26 6.65 12.55
CA ARG A 139 -12.79 6.62 12.65
C ARG A 139 -12.20 5.58 11.71
N VAL A 140 -11.41 6.05 10.75
CA VAL A 140 -10.71 5.22 9.75
C VAL A 140 -9.20 5.33 9.95
N LEU A 141 -8.53 4.19 10.11
CA LEU A 141 -7.09 4.12 10.29
C LEU A 141 -6.42 3.55 9.03
N PHE A 142 -5.68 4.38 8.32
CA PHE A 142 -4.99 4.01 7.09
C PHE A 142 -3.57 3.53 7.40
N ASP A 143 -3.15 2.44 6.74
CA ASP A 143 -1.79 1.88 6.75
C ASP A 143 -1.07 1.97 8.11
N PRO A 144 -1.67 1.48 9.21
CA PRO A 144 -1.09 1.66 10.52
C PRO A 144 0.15 0.81 10.70
N VAL A 145 1.25 1.48 11.05
CA VAL A 145 2.48 0.84 11.52
C VAL A 145 2.84 1.43 12.86
N PHE A 146 2.75 0.64 13.92
CA PHE A 146 3.13 0.97 15.29
C PHE A 146 4.51 0.44 15.65
N ALA A 147 5.04 -0.51 14.86
CA ALA A 147 6.37 -1.05 15.05
C ALA A 147 7.47 0.01 14.92
N GLU A 148 8.57 -0.25 15.62
CA GLU A 148 9.82 0.52 15.54
C GLU A 148 10.57 0.27 14.23
N ARG A 149 10.30 -0.85 13.54
CA ARG A 149 10.93 -1.22 12.26
C ARG A 149 9.91 -1.77 11.27
N CYS A 150 10.07 -1.39 10.00
CA CYS A 150 9.34 -1.96 8.87
C CYS A 150 10.11 -3.16 8.33
N SER A 151 9.96 -4.32 8.98
CA SER A 151 10.76 -5.50 8.69
C SER A 151 10.11 -6.77 9.23
N PRO A 152 10.33 -7.95 8.61
CA PRO A 152 9.97 -9.22 9.22
C PRO A 152 10.81 -9.57 10.46
N PHE A 153 11.87 -8.80 10.73
CA PHE A 153 12.81 -9.03 11.84
C PHE A 153 12.87 -7.83 12.78
N SER A 154 12.91 -8.07 14.09
CA SER A 154 13.02 -7.01 15.11
C SER A 154 14.40 -6.34 15.15
N PHE A 155 15.45 -7.03 14.68
CA PHE A 155 16.84 -6.56 14.77
C PHE A 155 17.39 -5.93 13.47
N ALA A 156 16.68 -6.07 12.35
CA ALA A 156 17.15 -5.64 11.03
C ALA A 156 16.07 -4.87 10.27
N GLY A 157 16.46 -4.05 9.30
CA GLY A 157 15.55 -3.25 8.45
C GLY A 157 15.38 -1.80 8.91
N PRO A 158 14.66 -0.98 8.12
CA PRO A 158 14.45 0.44 8.39
C PRO A 158 13.85 0.67 9.77
N ARG A 159 14.42 1.64 10.52
CA ARG A 159 13.99 2.01 11.86
C ARG A 159 13.27 3.36 11.82
N ARG A 160 12.21 3.50 12.63
CA ARG A 160 11.49 4.76 12.82
C ARG A 160 12.44 5.85 13.33
N LEU A 161 12.28 7.05 12.82
CA LEU A 161 13.13 8.20 13.13
C LEU A 161 12.62 9.04 14.31
N HIS A 162 11.35 8.91 14.68
CA HIS A 162 10.69 9.57 15.82
C HIS A 162 9.99 8.50 16.70
N PRO A 163 9.57 8.79 17.95
CA PRO A 163 8.73 7.84 18.70
C PRO A 163 7.34 7.72 18.06
N LEU A 164 6.64 6.62 18.30
CA LEU A 164 5.21 6.54 17.96
C LEU A 164 4.46 7.65 18.73
N PRO A 165 3.66 8.51 18.07
CA PRO A 165 3.08 9.70 18.71
C PRO A 165 1.92 9.38 19.67
N ILE A 166 1.43 8.14 19.66
CA ILE A 166 0.34 7.65 20.49
C ILE A 166 0.63 6.22 20.95
N LEU A 167 0.25 5.86 22.17
CA LEU A 167 0.28 4.47 22.61
C LEU A 167 -0.91 3.72 21.97
N PRO A 168 -0.75 2.47 21.53
CA PRO A 168 -1.87 1.74 20.93
C PRO A 168 -3.11 1.62 21.83
N ALA A 169 -2.91 1.60 23.16
CA ALA A 169 -4.02 1.59 24.13
C ALA A 169 -4.81 2.92 24.19
N GLU A 170 -4.24 4.02 23.72
CA GLU A 170 -4.87 5.34 23.68
C GLU A 170 -5.60 5.59 22.34
N LEU A 171 -5.48 4.67 21.37
CA LEU A 171 -6.05 4.85 20.04
C LEU A 171 -7.56 5.07 20.10
N GLY A 172 -8.26 4.42 21.03
CA GLY A 172 -9.72 4.40 21.11
C GLY A 172 -10.36 3.52 20.03
N PRO A 173 -11.70 3.53 19.90
CA PRO A 173 -12.40 2.73 18.90
C PRO A 173 -12.06 3.19 17.47
N VAL A 174 -11.92 2.23 16.57
CA VAL A 174 -11.70 2.43 15.13
C VAL A 174 -12.75 1.59 14.40
N ASP A 175 -13.48 2.19 13.48
CA ASP A 175 -14.53 1.51 12.71
C ASP A 175 -13.92 0.69 11.57
N ALA A 176 -12.96 1.28 10.87
CA ALA A 176 -12.28 0.65 9.74
C ALA A 176 -10.76 0.82 9.81
N VAL A 177 -10.04 -0.25 9.49
CA VAL A 177 -8.61 -0.24 9.17
C VAL A 177 -8.48 -0.44 7.67
N VAL A 178 -7.84 0.50 7.00
CA VAL A 178 -7.65 0.49 5.55
C VAL A 178 -6.18 0.20 5.26
N ILE A 179 -5.92 -0.82 4.45
CA ILE A 179 -4.56 -1.18 4.03
C ILE A 179 -4.44 -0.95 2.53
N SER A 180 -3.43 -0.23 2.07
CA SER A 180 -3.16 -0.01 0.65
C SER A 180 -2.52 -1.22 -0.02
N HIS A 181 -1.55 -1.88 0.63
CA HIS A 181 -0.85 -3.05 0.08
C HIS A 181 -0.03 -3.80 1.15
N ASP A 182 0.68 -4.85 0.75
CA ASP A 182 1.30 -5.81 1.68
C ASP A 182 2.75 -5.49 2.09
N HIS A 183 3.33 -4.33 1.82
CA HIS A 183 4.71 -4.03 2.26
C HIS A 183 4.78 -3.79 3.78
N TYR A 184 5.97 -3.98 4.36
CA TYR A 184 6.17 -3.96 5.81
C TYR A 184 5.96 -2.59 6.46
N ASP A 185 6.03 -1.51 5.68
CA ASP A 185 5.81 -0.13 6.10
C ASP A 185 4.37 0.35 5.89
N HIS A 186 3.50 -0.51 5.37
CA HIS A 186 2.04 -0.29 5.24
C HIS A 186 1.21 -1.34 5.99
N LEU A 187 1.75 -2.57 6.10
CA LEU A 187 1.12 -3.71 6.75
C LEU A 187 2.09 -4.36 7.75
N ASP A 188 1.93 -4.02 9.02
CA ASP A 188 2.74 -4.55 10.12
C ASP A 188 1.97 -5.56 10.97
N MET A 189 2.56 -6.75 11.16
CA MET A 189 1.94 -7.84 11.92
C MET A 189 1.70 -7.45 13.39
N ALA A 190 2.64 -6.75 14.03
CA ALA A 190 2.50 -6.37 15.43
C ALA A 190 1.35 -5.38 15.62
N THR A 191 1.20 -4.46 14.67
CA THR A 191 0.10 -3.51 14.60
C THR A 191 -1.24 -4.21 14.39
N VAL A 192 -1.35 -5.10 13.40
CA VAL A 192 -2.57 -5.90 13.18
C VAL A 192 -2.97 -6.67 14.44
N ARG A 193 -2.02 -7.33 15.10
CA ARG A 193 -2.29 -8.06 16.36
C ARG A 193 -2.75 -7.15 17.49
N THR A 194 -2.26 -5.91 17.54
CA THR A 194 -2.70 -4.92 18.53
C THR A 194 -4.14 -4.48 18.26
N LEU A 195 -4.51 -4.34 16.98
CA LEU A 195 -5.86 -3.94 16.55
C LEU A 195 -6.91 -5.05 16.70
N LEU A 196 -6.51 -6.27 17.04
CA LEU A 196 -7.44 -7.35 17.42
C LEU A 196 -8.19 -7.06 18.73
N ALA A 197 -7.69 -6.14 19.56
CA ALA A 197 -8.34 -5.73 20.80
C ALA A 197 -9.65 -4.94 20.58
N GLY A 198 -9.86 -4.37 19.39
CA GLY A 198 -11.11 -3.74 18.99
C GLY A 198 -11.82 -4.52 17.89
N ASP A 199 -12.91 -3.97 17.35
CA ASP A 199 -13.80 -4.65 16.40
C ASP A 199 -13.71 -4.13 14.95
N ALA A 200 -12.71 -3.31 14.66
CA ALA A 200 -12.53 -2.67 13.36
C ALA A 200 -12.62 -3.67 12.18
N VAL A 201 -13.32 -3.27 11.12
CA VAL A 201 -13.32 -3.96 9.83
C VAL A 201 -12.03 -3.62 9.09
N PHE A 202 -11.34 -4.64 8.58
CA PHE A 202 -10.16 -4.48 7.73
C PHE A 202 -10.59 -4.48 6.26
N ALA A 203 -10.57 -3.31 5.63
CA ALA A 203 -10.77 -3.15 4.19
C ALA A 203 -9.40 -3.18 3.49
N VAL A 204 -9.17 -4.17 2.63
CA VAL A 204 -7.86 -4.45 2.04
C VAL A 204 -7.97 -4.90 0.58
N PRO A 205 -6.90 -4.81 -0.23
CA PRO A 205 -6.89 -5.36 -1.58
C PRO A 205 -6.94 -6.89 -1.59
N LEU A 206 -7.39 -7.46 -2.71
CA LEU A 206 -7.40 -8.91 -2.94
C LEU A 206 -6.07 -9.59 -2.56
N GLY A 207 -6.17 -10.65 -1.75
CA GLY A 207 -5.05 -11.48 -1.33
C GLY A 207 -4.42 -11.07 0.00
N VAL A 208 -4.54 -9.80 0.41
CA VAL A 208 -4.03 -9.31 1.70
C VAL A 208 -4.74 -9.99 2.88
N GLY A 209 -6.01 -10.39 2.70
CA GLY A 209 -6.78 -11.10 3.72
C GLY A 209 -6.13 -12.40 4.21
N ALA A 210 -5.33 -13.06 3.36
CA ALA A 210 -4.58 -14.26 3.76
C ALA A 210 -3.55 -13.97 4.86
N HIS A 211 -2.92 -12.80 4.83
CA HIS A 211 -2.00 -12.37 5.89
C HIS A 211 -2.75 -12.06 7.18
N LEU A 212 -3.87 -11.34 7.07
CA LEU A 212 -4.69 -10.94 8.22
C LEU A 212 -5.25 -12.17 8.96
N GLU A 213 -5.84 -13.14 8.24
CA GLU A 213 -6.32 -14.39 8.84
C GLU A 213 -5.19 -15.17 9.51
N HIS A 214 -4.03 -15.25 8.86
CA HIS A 214 -2.86 -15.90 9.43
C HIS A 214 -2.39 -15.25 10.74
N TRP A 215 -2.60 -13.94 10.89
CA TRP A 215 -2.25 -13.20 12.10
C TRP A 215 -3.37 -13.16 13.15
N GLY A 216 -4.51 -13.78 12.87
CA GLY A 216 -5.60 -13.98 13.82
C GLY A 216 -6.80 -13.04 13.63
N VAL A 217 -6.85 -12.25 12.55
CA VAL A 217 -8.05 -11.46 12.24
C VAL A 217 -9.18 -12.41 11.81
N PRO A 218 -10.36 -12.37 12.46
CA PRO A 218 -11.50 -13.18 12.04
C PRO A 218 -11.93 -12.84 10.61
N ALA A 219 -12.26 -13.86 9.80
CA ALA A 219 -12.71 -13.66 8.43
C ALA A 219 -13.92 -12.72 8.31
N SER A 220 -14.79 -12.68 9.31
CA SER A 220 -15.95 -11.76 9.37
C SER A 220 -15.58 -10.28 9.49
N ARG A 221 -14.33 -9.96 9.86
CA ARG A 221 -13.80 -8.61 9.94
C ARG A 221 -12.95 -8.23 8.72
N ILE A 222 -12.83 -9.09 7.71
CA ILE A 222 -11.97 -8.85 6.54
C ILE A 222 -12.85 -8.64 5.31
N VAL A 223 -12.67 -7.51 4.65
CA VAL A 223 -13.28 -7.22 3.35
C VAL A 223 -12.15 -7.03 2.34
N GLU A 224 -12.00 -8.00 1.45
CA GLU A 224 -11.05 -7.91 0.33
C GLU A 224 -11.75 -7.30 -0.89
N LEU A 225 -11.12 -6.32 -1.53
CA LEU A 225 -11.65 -5.59 -2.68
C LEU A 225 -10.67 -5.64 -3.86
N ASP A 226 -11.20 -5.79 -5.06
CA ASP A 226 -10.51 -5.49 -6.31
C ASP A 226 -10.61 -3.99 -6.62
N TRP A 227 -9.89 -3.51 -7.63
CA TRP A 227 -10.05 -2.12 -8.09
C TRP A 227 -11.48 -1.84 -8.53
N HIS A 228 -11.96 -0.65 -8.16
CA HIS A 228 -13.31 -0.13 -8.36
C HIS A 228 -14.41 -0.87 -7.56
N GLU A 229 -14.05 -1.86 -6.74
CA GLU A 229 -14.99 -2.44 -5.79
C GLU A 229 -15.10 -1.57 -4.52
N SER A 230 -16.27 -1.60 -3.90
CA SER A 230 -16.55 -0.84 -2.69
C SER A 230 -17.22 -1.68 -1.62
N THR A 231 -17.10 -1.24 -0.37
CA THR A 231 -17.81 -1.81 0.78
C THR A 231 -18.33 -0.69 1.68
N ARG A 232 -19.31 -1.01 2.53
CA ARG A 232 -19.83 -0.08 3.54
C ARG A 232 -19.40 -0.51 4.93
N VAL A 233 -18.90 0.46 5.71
CA VAL A 233 -18.59 0.29 7.13
C VAL A 233 -19.24 1.45 7.87
N GLY A 234 -20.32 1.17 8.61
CA GLY A 234 -21.16 2.21 9.20
C GLY A 234 -21.75 3.14 8.13
N GLY A 235 -21.63 4.46 8.33
CA GLY A 235 -22.03 5.50 7.39
C GLY A 235 -21.07 5.68 6.21
N LEU A 236 -19.91 5.04 6.21
CA LEU A 236 -18.86 5.23 5.20
C LEU A 236 -18.97 4.25 4.04
N THR A 237 -18.65 4.72 2.85
CA THR A 237 -18.34 3.91 1.67
C THR A 237 -16.84 3.96 1.40
N LEU A 238 -16.20 2.79 1.40
CA LEU A 238 -14.78 2.62 1.13
C LEU A 238 -14.63 1.98 -0.24
N THR A 239 -13.94 2.64 -1.17
CA THR A 239 -13.70 2.15 -2.53
C THR A 239 -12.20 1.97 -2.76
N ALA A 240 -11.81 0.78 -3.20
CA ALA A 240 -10.45 0.51 -3.60
C ALA A 240 -10.24 1.03 -5.02
N GLU A 241 -9.36 2.00 -5.20
CA GLU A 241 -9.05 2.60 -6.49
C GLU A 241 -7.67 2.13 -7.00
N PRO A 242 -7.42 2.19 -8.32
CA PRO A 242 -6.16 1.77 -8.89
C PRO A 242 -4.93 2.47 -8.30
N GLY A 243 -3.77 1.84 -8.48
CA GLY A 243 -2.47 2.41 -8.18
C GLY A 243 -1.41 1.79 -9.10
N GLN A 244 -0.28 2.45 -9.21
CA GLN A 244 0.90 1.99 -9.93
C GLN A 244 1.99 1.56 -8.95
N HIS A 245 1.95 0.30 -8.51
CA HIS A 245 2.86 -0.21 -7.49
C HIS A 245 3.08 -1.74 -7.62
N PHE A 246 3.59 -2.38 -6.57
CA PHE A 246 3.76 -3.83 -6.48
C PHE A 246 3.59 -4.35 -5.05
N CYS A 247 3.50 -5.67 -4.91
CA CYS A 247 3.40 -6.32 -3.60
C CYS A 247 4.48 -7.40 -3.43
N GLY A 248 4.77 -7.73 -2.17
CA GLY A 248 5.53 -8.90 -1.78
C GLY A 248 6.24 -8.75 -0.44
N ARG A 249 6.03 -9.73 0.44
CA ARG A 249 6.68 -9.80 1.77
C ARG A 249 7.96 -10.63 1.82
N GLY A 250 8.36 -11.29 0.73
CA GLY A 250 9.55 -12.16 0.72
C GLY A 250 10.19 -12.31 -0.66
N LEU A 251 11.26 -13.11 -0.73
CA LEU A 251 11.98 -13.37 -1.98
C LEU A 251 11.14 -14.13 -3.02
N PHE A 252 10.17 -14.91 -2.57
CA PHE A 252 9.22 -15.66 -3.40
C PHE A 252 7.80 -15.13 -3.15
N GLY A 253 6.97 -15.14 -4.19
CA GLY A 253 5.57 -14.69 -4.11
C GLY A 253 5.39 -13.17 -4.19
N ARG A 254 6.28 -12.45 -4.89
CA ARG A 254 6.00 -11.08 -5.32
C ARG A 254 4.78 -11.08 -6.24
N TRP A 255 3.99 -10.01 -6.22
CA TRP A 255 2.83 -9.79 -7.10
C TRP A 255 1.64 -10.75 -6.88
N GLN A 256 1.56 -11.40 -5.71
CA GLN A 256 0.49 -12.37 -5.40
C GLN A 256 -0.70 -11.75 -4.66
N THR A 257 -0.56 -10.52 -4.19
CA THR A 257 -1.64 -9.70 -3.64
C THR A 257 -1.77 -8.43 -4.46
N LEU A 258 -2.97 -7.86 -4.49
CA LEU A 258 -3.24 -6.58 -5.12
C LEU A 258 -2.73 -5.43 -4.22
N TRP A 259 -2.61 -4.24 -4.80
CA TRP A 259 -2.36 -2.96 -4.14
C TRP A 259 -3.46 -1.99 -4.55
N ALA A 260 -3.84 -1.03 -3.72
CA ALA A 260 -4.87 -0.06 -4.03
C ALA A 260 -4.59 1.31 -3.39
N SER A 261 -5.08 2.36 -4.04
CA SER A 261 -5.40 3.60 -3.38
C SER A 261 -6.83 3.52 -2.84
N TRP A 262 -7.25 4.49 -2.02
CA TRP A 262 -8.54 4.40 -1.32
C TRP A 262 -9.30 5.71 -1.36
N VAL A 263 -10.56 5.62 -1.76
CA VAL A 263 -11.57 6.65 -1.54
C VAL A 263 -12.37 6.27 -0.30
N VAL A 264 -12.56 7.21 0.61
CA VAL A 264 -13.51 7.08 1.71
C VAL A 264 -14.50 8.24 1.63
N ALA A 265 -15.77 7.92 1.44
CA ALA A 265 -16.86 8.87 1.37
C ALA A 265 -17.85 8.63 2.51
N GLY A 266 -18.11 9.66 3.31
CA GLY A 266 -19.20 9.70 4.27
C GLY A 266 -20.41 10.45 3.72
N GLU A 267 -21.24 10.97 4.62
CA GLU A 267 -22.43 11.74 4.29
C GLU A 267 -22.08 13.14 3.77
N GLU A 268 -21.11 13.79 4.40
CA GLU A 268 -20.72 15.17 4.10
C GLU A 268 -19.32 15.25 3.50
N HIS A 269 -18.40 14.36 3.91
CA HIS A 269 -16.99 14.48 3.57
C HIS A 269 -16.46 13.33 2.71
N ARG A 270 -15.41 13.62 1.94
CA ARG A 270 -14.70 12.68 1.07
C ARG A 270 -13.19 12.88 1.18
N ILE A 271 -12.48 11.79 1.41
CA ILE A 271 -11.01 11.77 1.47
C ILE A 271 -10.42 10.71 0.55
N TYR A 272 -9.19 10.96 0.11
CA TYR A 272 -8.41 10.03 -0.72
C TYR A 272 -7.09 9.67 -0.05
N HIS A 273 -6.69 8.41 -0.06
CA HIS A 273 -5.38 7.92 0.40
C HIS A 273 -4.65 7.22 -0.74
N SER A 274 -3.43 7.66 -1.07
CA SER A 274 -2.71 7.15 -2.25
C SER A 274 -2.06 5.77 -2.09
N GLY A 275 -1.93 5.25 -0.86
CA GLY A 275 -0.86 4.30 -0.57
C GLY A 275 0.49 4.93 -0.90
N ASP A 276 1.39 4.19 -1.56
CA ASP A 276 2.70 4.65 -2.03
C ASP A 276 2.89 4.51 -3.54
N THR A 277 1.79 4.58 -4.30
CA THR A 277 1.74 4.50 -5.77
C THR A 277 2.72 5.46 -6.50
N GLY A 278 3.11 5.06 -7.72
CA GLY A 278 3.68 5.97 -8.71
C GLY A 278 2.61 6.82 -9.41
N TYR A 279 3.06 7.79 -10.22
CA TYR A 279 2.15 8.67 -10.96
C TYR A 279 1.58 7.98 -12.21
N PHE A 280 0.28 8.10 -12.41
CA PHE A 280 -0.44 7.56 -13.57
C PHE A 280 -1.72 8.37 -13.85
N PRO A 281 -2.28 8.35 -15.08
CA PRO A 281 -3.46 9.16 -15.41
C PRO A 281 -4.74 8.82 -14.65
N GLY A 282 -4.79 7.67 -13.97
CA GLY A 282 -5.99 7.22 -13.26
C GLY A 282 -6.41 8.17 -12.13
N PHE A 283 -5.51 8.98 -11.56
CA PHE A 283 -5.89 10.03 -10.61
C PHE A 283 -6.95 10.99 -11.14
N ALA A 284 -6.85 11.38 -12.42
CA ALA A 284 -7.83 12.26 -13.05
C ALA A 284 -9.20 11.58 -13.20
N LYS A 285 -9.20 10.28 -13.51
CA LYS A 285 -10.42 9.47 -13.59
C LYS A 285 -11.07 9.32 -12.20
N THR A 286 -10.30 8.93 -11.20
CA THR A 286 -10.76 8.84 -9.80
C THR A 286 -11.32 10.18 -9.32
N GLY A 287 -10.68 11.30 -9.66
CA GLY A 287 -11.18 12.64 -9.35
C GLY A 287 -12.54 12.94 -9.99
N GLN A 288 -12.73 12.56 -11.25
CA GLN A 288 -13.99 12.74 -11.97
C GLN A 288 -15.12 11.87 -11.41
N GLU A 289 -14.81 10.65 -10.96
CA GLU A 289 -15.80 9.69 -10.49
C GLU A 289 -16.20 9.90 -9.03
N HIS A 290 -15.26 10.32 -8.18
CA HIS A 290 -15.45 10.35 -6.72
C HIS A 290 -15.34 11.73 -6.09
N GLY A 291 -14.70 12.68 -6.76
CA GLY A 291 -14.46 14.01 -6.25
C GLY A 291 -15.71 14.90 -6.19
N PRO A 292 -15.58 16.13 -5.66
CA PRO A 292 -14.36 16.68 -5.07
C PRO A 292 -14.02 16.03 -3.72
N PHE A 293 -12.74 16.04 -3.35
CA PHE A 293 -12.26 15.58 -2.05
C PHE A 293 -11.95 16.76 -1.14
N ASP A 294 -12.37 16.69 0.12
CA ASP A 294 -12.03 17.66 1.16
C ASP A 294 -10.54 17.62 1.49
N ALA A 295 -9.95 16.44 1.42
CA ALA A 295 -8.52 16.24 1.59
C ALA A 295 -8.00 15.00 0.86
N THR A 296 -6.75 15.07 0.43
CA THR A 296 -6.02 13.93 -0.12
C THR A 296 -4.74 13.69 0.66
N MET A 297 -4.49 12.44 1.03
CA MET A 297 -3.29 11.96 1.69
C MET A 297 -2.39 11.33 0.64
N ILE A 298 -1.37 12.08 0.18
CA ILE A 298 -0.57 11.71 -0.99
C ILE A 298 0.88 11.44 -0.60
N GLN A 299 1.40 10.29 -1.04
CA GLN A 299 2.80 9.93 -0.89
C GLN A 299 3.71 10.94 -1.63
N ILE A 300 4.77 11.36 -0.95
CA ILE A 300 5.80 12.25 -1.52
C ILE A 300 7.23 11.74 -1.30
N GLY A 301 7.41 10.67 -0.52
CA GLY A 301 8.71 10.14 -0.12
C GLY A 301 8.99 8.74 -0.62
N ALA A 302 10.21 8.26 -0.38
CA ALA A 302 10.77 7.01 -0.89
C ALA A 302 10.91 6.95 -2.43
N TYR A 303 10.88 8.07 -3.13
CA TYR A 303 11.04 8.11 -4.57
C TYR A 303 12.50 7.94 -5.03
N SER A 304 12.66 7.50 -6.27
CA SER A 304 13.94 7.53 -6.98
C SER A 304 13.69 7.59 -8.47
N GLU A 305 14.06 8.71 -9.10
CA GLU A 305 14.00 8.87 -10.56
C GLU A 305 14.90 7.86 -11.30
N GLU A 306 16.02 7.47 -10.68
CA GLU A 306 16.97 6.53 -11.27
C GLU A 306 16.53 5.05 -11.15
N PHE A 307 16.08 4.63 -9.96
CA PHE A 307 15.89 3.21 -9.66
C PHE A 307 14.45 2.73 -9.69
N TRP A 308 13.44 3.58 -9.50
CA TRP A 308 12.05 3.14 -9.53
C TRP A 308 11.09 4.30 -9.86
N PRO A 309 11.31 4.99 -10.99
CA PRO A 309 10.62 6.24 -11.31
C PRO A 309 9.11 6.11 -11.46
N ASP A 310 8.61 4.89 -11.71
CA ASP A 310 7.20 4.68 -12.05
C ASP A 310 6.39 4.08 -10.91
N ILE A 311 6.97 3.73 -9.75
CA ILE A 311 6.22 3.10 -8.65
C ILE A 311 6.18 3.91 -7.35
N HIS A 312 6.95 5.01 -7.26
CA HIS A 312 6.83 6.00 -6.19
C HIS A 312 6.84 7.40 -6.82
N MET A 313 5.85 8.23 -6.48
CA MET A 313 5.79 9.61 -6.97
C MET A 313 6.96 10.46 -6.45
N THR A 314 7.52 11.29 -7.32
CA THR A 314 8.27 12.46 -6.84
C THR A 314 7.31 13.43 -6.12
N PRO A 315 7.82 14.36 -5.28
CA PRO A 315 6.97 15.34 -4.62
C PRO A 315 6.12 16.18 -5.59
N GLU A 316 6.68 16.55 -6.74
CA GLU A 316 5.98 17.27 -7.81
C GLU A 316 4.87 16.40 -8.41
N GLN A 317 5.14 15.12 -8.65
CA GLN A 317 4.13 14.18 -9.10
C GLN A 317 3.01 14.00 -8.06
N GLY A 318 3.33 14.02 -6.77
CA GLY A 318 2.33 13.98 -5.69
C GLY A 318 1.40 15.21 -5.72
N VAL A 319 1.97 16.42 -5.91
CA VAL A 319 1.16 17.65 -6.09
C VAL A 319 0.33 17.58 -7.37
N ARG A 320 0.88 17.03 -8.47
CA ARG A 320 0.13 16.82 -9.70
C ARG A 320 -1.04 15.84 -9.49
N ALA A 321 -0.82 14.72 -8.80
CA ALA A 321 -1.87 13.74 -8.49
C ALA A 321 -3.01 14.36 -7.68
N HIS A 322 -2.67 15.18 -6.67
CA HIS A 322 -3.64 15.95 -5.90
C HIS A 322 -4.50 16.88 -6.79
N LEU A 323 -3.88 17.60 -7.72
CA LEU A 323 -4.60 18.46 -8.66
C LEU A 323 -5.47 17.67 -9.65
N ASP A 324 -5.00 16.51 -10.10
CA ASP A 324 -5.78 15.65 -11.00
C ASP A 324 -7.02 15.07 -10.28
N LEU A 325 -6.89 14.73 -8.99
CA LEU A 325 -8.00 14.30 -8.14
C LEU A 325 -9.04 15.40 -7.90
N ALA A 326 -8.67 16.67 -8.04
CA ALA A 326 -9.62 17.79 -7.96
C ALA A 326 -10.51 17.91 -9.21
N ALA A 327 -10.21 17.17 -10.29
CA ALA A 327 -10.99 17.13 -11.53
C ALA A 327 -11.33 18.51 -12.14
N GLY A 328 -10.42 19.47 -11.99
CA GLY A 328 -10.59 20.85 -12.46
C GLY A 328 -11.41 21.77 -11.54
N GLY A 329 -11.90 21.26 -10.42
CA GLY A 329 -12.47 22.05 -9.32
C GLY A 329 -11.41 22.67 -8.42
N ALA A 330 -11.86 23.37 -7.37
CA ALA A 330 -10.96 23.86 -6.33
C ALA A 330 -10.42 22.65 -5.54
N PRO A 331 -9.08 22.48 -5.43
CA PRO A 331 -8.52 21.40 -4.65
C PRO A 331 -8.81 21.58 -3.16
N GLY A 332 -9.13 20.48 -2.48
CA GLY A 332 -9.14 20.43 -1.02
C GLY A 332 -7.73 20.47 -0.42
N LEU A 333 -7.59 20.04 0.83
CA LEU A 333 -6.30 20.04 1.52
C LEU A 333 -5.39 18.90 1.04
N LEU A 334 -4.14 19.21 0.69
CA LEU A 334 -3.09 18.20 0.51
C LEU A 334 -2.42 17.89 1.86
N LEU A 335 -2.51 16.64 2.32
CA LEU A 335 -1.72 16.11 3.43
C LEU A 335 -0.61 15.19 2.89
N PRO A 336 0.66 15.62 2.86
CA PRO A 336 1.74 14.78 2.37
C PRO A 336 2.07 13.65 3.35
N ILE A 337 2.10 12.42 2.86
CA ILE A 337 2.42 11.20 3.63
C ILE A 337 3.67 10.50 3.09
N HIS A 338 4.05 9.38 3.71
CA HIS A 338 5.16 8.51 3.29
C HIS A 338 6.56 9.16 3.36
N TRP A 339 6.72 10.16 4.24
CA TRP A 339 7.98 10.85 4.49
C TRP A 339 8.24 11.03 5.99
N GLY A 340 9.41 11.55 6.36
CA GLY A 340 9.71 11.97 7.74
C GLY A 340 9.94 10.85 8.77
N THR A 341 9.50 9.62 8.48
CA THR A 341 9.32 8.56 9.49
C THR A 341 10.31 7.41 9.35
N PHE A 342 10.44 6.84 8.14
CA PHE A 342 11.42 5.80 7.82
C PHE A 342 12.34 6.27 6.69
N ASN A 343 13.58 5.78 6.69
CA ASN A 343 14.50 6.00 5.58
C ASN A 343 14.39 4.84 4.57
N LEU A 344 13.55 5.04 3.55
CA LEU A 344 13.24 4.05 2.51
C LEU A 344 13.75 4.44 1.12
N GLY A 345 14.16 5.69 0.93
CA GLY A 345 14.67 6.21 -0.34
C GLY A 345 16.13 6.67 -0.29
N PRO A 346 16.75 6.91 -1.46
CA PRO A 346 18.09 7.49 -1.56
C PRO A 346 18.11 9.01 -1.34
N HIS A 347 16.97 9.69 -1.46
CA HIS A 347 16.84 11.14 -1.28
C HIS A 347 17.14 11.56 0.18
N ALA A 348 17.47 12.85 0.38
CA ALA A 348 17.64 13.37 1.73
C ALA A 348 16.30 13.38 2.50
N TRP A 349 16.36 13.27 3.82
CA TRP A 349 15.20 13.08 4.70
C TRP A 349 14.14 14.19 4.60
N ASP A 350 14.59 15.45 4.49
CA ASP A 350 13.76 16.65 4.42
C ASP A 350 13.36 17.05 2.98
N GLU A 351 13.97 16.43 1.98
CA GLU A 351 13.77 16.81 0.57
C GLU A 351 12.33 16.65 0.08
N PRO A 352 11.61 15.56 0.40
CA PRO A 352 10.23 15.38 -0.06
C PRO A 352 9.33 16.58 0.23
N VAL A 353 9.31 17.02 1.49
CA VAL A 353 8.38 18.06 1.94
C VAL A 353 8.76 19.44 1.41
N GLU A 354 10.06 19.73 1.28
CA GLU A 354 10.54 21.00 0.70
C GLU A 354 10.13 21.12 -0.78
N LEU A 355 10.28 20.04 -1.54
CA LEU A 355 9.89 20.02 -2.95
C LEU A 355 8.36 20.03 -3.11
N ALA A 356 7.62 19.29 -2.28
CA ALA A 356 6.17 19.30 -2.27
C ALA A 356 5.61 20.70 -2.00
N LEU A 357 6.11 21.39 -0.96
CA LEU A 357 5.68 22.76 -0.63
C LEU A 357 6.07 23.76 -1.71
N SER A 358 7.26 23.61 -2.29
CA SER A 358 7.68 24.44 -3.42
C SER A 358 6.79 24.24 -4.65
N ALA A 359 6.38 23.01 -4.95
CA ALA A 359 5.49 22.73 -6.07
C ALA A 359 4.06 23.23 -5.77
N ALA A 360 3.53 22.93 -4.59
CA ALA A 360 2.20 23.34 -4.16
C ALA A 360 2.03 24.86 -4.13
N GLY A 361 3.01 25.60 -3.60
CA GLY A 361 2.97 27.06 -3.54
C GLY A 361 2.94 27.74 -4.92
N ARG A 362 3.49 27.09 -5.97
CA ARG A 362 3.42 27.61 -7.35
C ARG A 362 2.05 27.41 -7.98
N GLU A 363 1.32 26.40 -7.53
CA GLU A 363 0.00 26.01 -8.06
C GLU A 363 -1.15 26.49 -7.17
N GLY A 364 -0.84 27.17 -6.06
CA GLY A 364 -1.85 27.65 -5.10
C GLY A 364 -2.54 26.53 -4.31
N VAL A 365 -1.89 25.37 -4.15
CA VAL A 365 -2.45 24.23 -3.42
C VAL A 365 -2.30 24.44 -1.92
N PRO A 366 -3.38 24.36 -1.11
CA PRO A 366 -3.28 24.36 0.33
C PRO A 366 -2.67 23.05 0.83
N VAL A 367 -1.67 23.15 1.70
CA VAL A 367 -0.94 21.98 2.22
C VAL A 367 -0.93 22.04 3.74
N ALA A 368 -1.16 20.90 4.40
CA ALA A 368 -0.93 20.75 5.82
C ALA A 368 0.29 19.85 6.07
N VAL A 369 1.20 20.30 6.94
CA VAL A 369 2.38 19.54 7.33
C VAL A 369 2.49 19.45 8.85
N PRO A 370 1.55 18.77 9.53
CA PRO A 370 1.62 18.60 10.98
C PRO A 370 2.90 17.85 11.37
N ARG A 371 3.31 17.98 12.62
CA ARG A 371 4.30 17.05 13.20
C ARG A 371 3.66 15.67 13.31
N PRO A 372 4.43 14.56 13.36
CA PRO A 372 3.85 13.26 13.67
C PRO A 372 3.07 13.31 14.99
N GLY A 373 1.81 12.91 14.95
CA GLY A 373 0.81 13.00 16.00
C GLY A 373 -0.08 14.25 15.95
N GLY A 374 0.26 15.24 15.13
CA GLY A 374 -0.53 16.45 14.96
C GLY A 374 -1.79 16.21 14.15
N SER A 375 -2.87 16.86 14.57
CA SER A 375 -4.19 16.80 13.94
C SER A 375 -4.49 18.08 13.16
N VAL A 376 -5.19 17.95 12.04
CA VAL A 376 -5.62 19.07 11.19
C VAL A 376 -7.06 18.84 10.73
N GLU A 377 -7.90 19.86 10.86
CA GLU A 377 -9.21 19.90 10.20
C GLU A 377 -9.05 20.60 8.84
N PRO A 378 -9.38 19.95 7.70
CA PRO A 378 -9.17 20.53 6.38
C PRO A 378 -9.82 21.90 6.15
N ALA A 379 -11.01 22.11 6.71
CA ALA A 379 -11.74 23.38 6.63
C ALA A 379 -11.03 24.56 7.35
N ALA A 380 -10.09 24.28 8.25
CA ALA A 380 -9.41 25.28 9.07
C ALA A 380 -7.89 25.00 9.18
N ALA A 381 -7.31 24.43 8.12
CA ALA A 381 -5.91 24.02 8.13
C ALA A 381 -4.98 25.22 8.33
N PRO A 382 -4.06 25.17 9.32
CA PRO A 382 -3.11 26.25 9.52
C PRO A 382 -2.02 26.24 8.43
N GLU A 383 -1.39 27.39 8.25
CA GLU A 383 -0.15 27.48 7.47
C GLU A 383 0.91 26.49 7.98
N PRO A 384 1.66 25.81 7.10
CA PRO A 384 2.70 24.87 7.51
C PRO A 384 3.76 25.47 8.45
N ASP A 385 3.89 24.94 9.67
CA ASP A 385 5.07 25.14 10.53
C ASP A 385 6.24 24.30 9.98
N PRO A 386 7.37 24.90 9.53
CA PRO A 386 8.47 24.17 8.95
C PRO A 386 9.37 23.46 9.98
N TRP A 387 8.76 22.73 10.91
CA TRP A 387 9.41 22.08 12.05
C TRP A 387 10.57 21.16 11.65
N TRP A 388 10.52 20.55 10.46
CA TRP A 388 11.56 19.64 9.97
C TRP A 388 12.89 20.39 9.74
N ARG A 389 12.86 21.67 9.37
CA ARG A 389 14.06 22.49 9.15
C ARG A 389 14.91 22.62 10.41
N ALA A 390 14.29 22.60 11.59
CA ALA A 390 14.97 22.71 12.87
C ALA A 390 15.74 21.43 13.26
N VAL A 391 15.42 20.29 12.64
CA VAL A 391 16.04 18.98 12.92
C VAL A 391 16.76 18.38 11.71
N ALA A 392 16.54 18.91 10.50
CA ALA A 392 17.21 18.49 9.28
C ALA A 392 18.70 18.84 9.28
N ARG A 393 19.49 18.12 8.47
CA ARG A 393 20.86 18.57 8.13
C ARG A 393 20.75 19.73 7.15
N PRO A 394 21.48 20.85 7.38
CA PRO A 394 21.50 21.96 6.43
C PRO A 394 21.81 21.49 5.01
N ALA A 395 21.06 22.00 4.04
CA ALA A 395 21.33 21.73 2.64
C ALA A 395 22.57 22.51 2.17
N ALA A 396 23.47 21.85 1.45
CA ALA A 396 24.65 22.52 0.87
C ALA A 396 24.29 23.49 -0.27
N VAL A 397 23.13 23.30 -0.90
CA VAL A 397 22.63 24.13 -2.02
C VAL A 397 21.14 24.40 -1.82
N PRO A 398 20.64 25.64 -2.05
CA PRO A 398 19.21 25.94 -2.04
C PRO A 398 18.44 25.10 -3.07
N ARG A 399 17.35 24.44 -2.62
CA ARG A 399 16.53 23.55 -3.47
C ARG A 399 15.45 24.29 -4.28
N ALA A 400 15.23 25.56 -4.00
CA ALA A 400 14.08 26.38 -4.43
C ALA A 400 13.96 26.66 -5.95
N GLY A 401 14.72 25.99 -6.82
CA GLY A 401 14.71 26.21 -8.26
C GLY A 401 14.29 25.00 -9.12
N ARG A 402 14.08 23.82 -8.52
CA ARG A 402 13.92 22.56 -9.29
C ARG A 402 12.50 22.03 -9.39
N ALA A 403 11.61 22.38 -8.46
CA ALA A 403 10.25 21.85 -8.45
C ALA A 403 9.36 22.57 -9.49
N ARG A 404 9.23 21.96 -10.67
CA ARG A 404 8.20 22.30 -11.65
C ARG A 404 7.38 21.06 -11.92
N LEU A 405 6.06 21.20 -12.00
CA LEU A 405 5.24 20.09 -12.45
C LEU A 405 5.64 19.75 -13.89
N GLY A 406 6.09 18.51 -14.09
CA GLY A 406 6.40 17.99 -15.43
C GLY A 406 5.15 17.90 -16.30
N ALA A 407 5.36 17.63 -17.59
CA ALA A 407 4.27 17.28 -18.48
C ALA A 407 3.61 15.97 -18.01
N ARG A 408 2.29 15.83 -18.23
CA ARG A 408 1.61 14.56 -18.03
C ARG A 408 2.26 13.50 -18.93
N PRO A 409 2.50 12.27 -18.46
CA PRO A 409 2.78 11.15 -19.34
C PRO A 409 1.65 11.07 -20.37
N ALA A 410 1.97 10.80 -21.62
CA ALA A 410 0.96 10.62 -22.65
C ALA A 410 -0.03 9.51 -22.22
N ASP A 411 -1.28 9.65 -22.64
CA ASP A 411 -2.24 8.56 -22.56
C ASP A 411 -1.81 7.49 -23.58
N GLY A 412 -0.89 6.62 -23.14
CA GLY A 412 -0.48 5.41 -23.86
C GLY A 412 -1.57 4.36 -23.89
#